data_AF-A0A8J3QCH0-F1
#
_entry.id   AF-A0A8J3QCH0-F1
#
_cell.length_a   1.000
_cell.length_b   1.000
_cell.length_c   1.000
_cell.angle_alpha   90.00
_cell.angle_beta   90.00
_cell.angle_gamma   90.00
#
_symmetry.space_group_name_H-M   'P 1'
#
loop_
_entity.id
_entity.type
_entity.pdbx_description
1 polymer ?
#
loop_
_entity_poly.entity_id
_entity_poly.type
_entity_poly.pdbx_seq_one_letter_code
_entity_poly.pdbx_strand_id
1 'polypeptide(L)'
;MWPTPETCITYNPGNVTSVYEAGFYMIRDGGKELLRLAGGPGSNIGQQGVALAKRYKKLCFLGRGNTREESNQYIFEYWRDSSGNNPSIPDENCGNYDKNNLTVENMGGNDGWRVLDHNNPLQLFNNESDARNGKLVLAKYSKICRIGDPDDNGVVVTYFP
;
A
#
# COMPACT_ATOMS: atom_id res chain seq x y z
N MET A 1 17.97 4.95 1.49
CA MET A 1 17.79 4.13 2.72
C MET A 1 16.34 3.64 2.78
N TRP A 2 16.04 2.57 3.51
CA TRP A 2 14.65 2.15 3.83
C TRP A 2 14.26 2.63 5.24
N PRO A 3 12.96 2.74 5.57
CA PRO A 3 12.50 3.11 6.92
C PRO A 3 13.08 2.22 8.03
N THR A 4 13.21 2.75 9.25
CA THR A 4 13.62 1.98 10.44
C THR A 4 12.88 2.43 11.71
N PRO A 5 12.42 1.51 12.59
CA PRO A 5 12.39 0.07 12.39
C PRO A 5 11.37 -0.33 11.33
N GLU A 6 11.65 -1.42 10.61
CA GLU A 6 10.73 -1.95 9.61
C GLU A 6 9.70 -2.87 10.27
N THR A 7 8.41 -2.62 9.99
CA THR A 7 7.33 -3.56 10.32
C THR A 7 6.94 -4.28 9.05
N CYS A 8 7.48 -5.48 8.82
CA CYS A 8 7.25 -6.25 7.60
C CYS A 8 6.75 -7.66 7.85
N ILE A 9 5.88 -8.12 6.97
CA ILE A 9 5.47 -9.51 6.81
C ILE A 9 6.29 -10.11 5.67
N THR A 10 7.07 -11.15 5.98
CA THR A 10 7.70 -12.00 4.95
C THR A 10 6.75 -13.15 4.59
N TYR A 11 6.67 -13.46 3.30
CA TYR A 11 5.78 -14.49 2.75
C TYR A 11 6.40 -15.15 1.49
N ASN A 12 5.81 -16.26 1.04
CA ASN A 12 6.22 -16.96 -0.18
C ASN A 12 5.31 -16.58 -1.37
N PRO A 13 5.81 -15.83 -2.37
CA PRO A 13 5.02 -15.46 -3.54
C PRO A 13 4.53 -16.67 -4.37
N GLY A 14 5.23 -17.81 -4.31
CA GLY A 14 4.82 -19.03 -5.02
C GLY A 14 3.54 -19.66 -4.47
N ASN A 15 3.20 -19.36 -3.22
CA ASN A 15 2.02 -19.88 -2.53
C ASN A 15 0.83 -18.91 -2.54
N VAL A 16 0.99 -17.73 -3.15
CA VAL A 16 -0.02 -16.68 -3.10
C VAL A 16 -1.26 -17.09 -3.88
N THR A 17 -2.40 -17.11 -3.19
CA THR A 17 -3.73 -17.38 -3.73
C THR A 17 -4.74 -16.31 -3.30
N SER A 18 -5.91 -16.31 -3.93
CA SER A 18 -7.05 -15.47 -3.54
C SER A 18 -8.26 -16.34 -3.18
N VAL A 19 -8.96 -15.98 -2.13
CA VAL A 19 -10.27 -16.56 -1.76
C VAL A 19 -11.30 -15.44 -1.75
N TYR A 20 -12.44 -15.65 -2.41
CA TYR A 20 -13.55 -14.71 -2.39
C TYR A 20 -14.58 -15.12 -1.33
N GLU A 21 -14.94 -14.18 -0.46
CA GLU A 21 -15.97 -14.39 0.57
C GLU A 21 -16.62 -13.05 0.95
N ALA A 22 -17.96 -13.04 1.02
CA ALA A 22 -18.75 -11.93 1.55
C ALA A 22 -18.41 -10.53 0.97
N GLY A 23 -18.12 -10.42 -0.33
CA GLY A 23 -17.79 -9.15 -0.99
C GLY A 23 -16.32 -8.76 -0.94
N PHE A 24 -15.45 -9.68 -0.51
CA PHE A 24 -14.01 -9.42 -0.39
C PHE A 24 -13.18 -10.52 -1.04
N TYR A 25 -12.06 -10.12 -1.61
CA TYR A 25 -10.98 -11.01 -2.03
C TYR A 25 -9.87 -10.95 -0.98
N MET A 26 -9.61 -12.10 -0.35
CA MET A 26 -8.54 -12.29 0.62
C MET A 26 -7.34 -12.89 -0.09
N ILE A 27 -6.24 -12.15 -0.13
CA ILE A 27 -4.98 -12.59 -0.75
C ILE A 27 -4.12 -13.20 0.35
N ARG A 28 -3.68 -14.44 0.17
CA ARG A 28 -3.04 -15.22 1.23
C ARG A 28 -1.79 -15.96 0.77
N ASP A 29 -0.83 -16.10 1.67
CA ASP A 29 0.23 -17.12 1.61
C ASP A 29 -0.14 -18.25 2.57
N GLY A 30 -0.70 -19.33 2.02
CA GLY A 30 -1.29 -20.41 2.82
C GLY A 30 -2.37 -19.88 3.77
N GLY A 31 -2.17 -20.06 5.07
CA GLY A 31 -3.08 -19.55 6.12
C GLY A 31 -2.89 -18.09 6.51
N LYS A 32 -1.88 -17.39 5.97
CA LYS A 32 -1.56 -16.01 6.33
C LYS A 32 -2.21 -15.04 5.35
N GLU A 33 -3.14 -14.22 5.83
CA GLU A 33 -3.72 -13.13 5.05
C GLU A 33 -2.73 -11.98 4.88
N LEU A 34 -2.55 -11.55 3.62
CA LEU A 34 -1.68 -10.45 3.22
C LEU A 34 -2.50 -9.20 2.91
N LEU A 35 -3.59 -9.36 2.14
CA LEU A 35 -4.49 -8.27 1.74
C LEU A 35 -5.94 -8.71 1.84
N ARG A 36 -6.82 -7.74 2.09
CA ARG A 36 -8.27 -7.89 2.02
C ARG A 36 -8.84 -6.77 1.15
N LEU A 37 -9.28 -7.12 -0.05
CA LEU A 37 -9.70 -6.17 -1.08
C LEU A 37 -11.22 -6.25 -1.27
N ALA A 38 -11.92 -5.12 -1.17
CA ALA A 38 -13.35 -5.06 -1.47
C ALA A 38 -13.58 -5.22 -2.98
N GLY A 39 -14.63 -5.95 -3.35
CA GLY A 39 -15.06 -6.05 -4.74
C GLY A 39 -16.06 -7.17 -4.98
N GLY A 40 -16.93 -6.98 -5.97
CA GLY A 40 -17.99 -7.94 -6.30
C GLY A 40 -17.52 -9.14 -7.12
N PRO A 41 -18.36 -10.18 -7.23
CA PRO A 41 -18.13 -11.31 -8.13
C PRO A 41 -17.92 -10.83 -9.57
N GLY A 42 -16.84 -11.27 -10.21
CA GLY A 42 -16.49 -10.89 -11.58
C GLY A 42 -15.57 -9.66 -11.69
N SER A 43 -15.22 -9.01 -10.59
CA SER A 43 -14.18 -7.98 -10.59
C SER A 43 -12.77 -8.60 -10.72
N ASN A 44 -11.84 -7.85 -11.31
CA ASN A 44 -10.43 -8.25 -11.43
C ASN A 44 -9.62 -8.03 -10.13
N ILE A 45 -10.25 -7.52 -9.06
CA ILE A 45 -9.54 -7.07 -7.85
C ILE A 45 -8.72 -8.18 -7.18
N GLY A 46 -9.26 -9.41 -7.15
CA GLY A 46 -8.54 -10.57 -6.63
C GLY A 46 -7.32 -10.91 -7.48
N GLN A 47 -7.44 -10.83 -8.81
CA GLN A 47 -6.34 -11.08 -9.75
C GLN A 47 -5.25 -10.00 -9.63
N GLN A 48 -5.65 -8.73 -9.50
CA GLN A 48 -4.74 -7.62 -9.24
C GLN A 48 -3.96 -7.85 -7.94
N GLY A 49 -4.64 -8.21 -6.86
CA GLY A 49 -4.02 -8.53 -5.57
C GLY A 49 -3.03 -9.70 -5.63
N VAL A 50 -3.40 -10.80 -6.29
CA VAL A 50 -2.50 -11.95 -6.50
C VAL A 50 -1.29 -11.55 -7.34
N ALA A 51 -1.48 -10.82 -8.45
CA ALA A 51 -0.40 -10.39 -9.31
C ALA A 51 0.58 -9.49 -8.56
N LEU A 52 0.08 -8.51 -7.79
CA LEU A 52 0.90 -7.64 -6.95
C LEU A 52 1.69 -8.43 -5.91
N ALA A 53 1.03 -9.27 -5.11
CA ALA A 53 1.69 -10.05 -4.07
C ALA A 53 2.73 -11.02 -4.66
N LYS A 54 2.52 -11.53 -5.88
CA LYS A 54 3.51 -12.35 -6.60
C LYS A 54 4.76 -11.59 -7.04
N ARG A 55 4.75 -10.26 -7.18
CA ARG A 55 5.93 -9.45 -7.56
C ARG A 55 6.97 -9.32 -6.45
N TYR A 56 6.60 -9.59 -5.20
CA TYR A 56 7.39 -9.26 -4.01
C TYR A 56 7.48 -10.42 -3.01
N LYS A 57 8.37 -10.30 -2.03
CA LYS A 57 8.55 -11.28 -0.94
C LYS A 57 8.24 -10.68 0.44
N LYS A 58 8.07 -9.35 0.52
CA LYS A 58 7.75 -8.63 1.75
C LYS A 58 6.68 -7.58 1.54
N LEU A 59 5.73 -7.54 2.47
CA LEU A 59 4.76 -6.46 2.63
C LEU A 59 5.10 -5.72 3.92
N CYS A 60 5.40 -4.43 3.83
CA CYS A 60 5.86 -3.61 4.93
C CYS A 60 4.88 -2.47 5.22
N PHE A 61 4.93 -1.97 6.44
CA PHE A 61 3.97 -1.00 6.95
C PHE A 61 4.66 0.12 7.73
N LEU A 62 4.13 1.33 7.61
CA LEU A 62 4.37 2.44 8.52
C LEU A 62 3.04 2.84 9.18
N GLY A 63 3.08 3.28 10.44
CA GLY A 63 1.88 3.70 11.16
C GLY A 63 0.96 2.59 11.68
N ARG A 64 1.35 1.30 11.59
CA ARG A 64 0.58 0.20 12.22
C ARG A 64 0.51 0.41 13.74
N GLY A 65 -0.67 0.22 14.31
CA GLY A 65 -0.93 0.41 15.74
C GLY A 65 -1.21 1.86 16.13
N ASN A 66 -1.41 2.76 15.17
CA ASN A 66 -1.95 4.08 15.47
C ASN A 66 -3.37 3.99 16.05
N THR A 67 -3.73 4.93 16.93
CA THR A 67 -4.99 4.93 17.67
C THR A 67 -5.98 5.97 17.15
N ARG A 68 -5.82 6.44 15.91
CA ARG A 68 -6.70 7.44 15.32
C ARG A 68 -8.04 6.81 14.93
N GLU A 69 -9.08 7.64 14.89
CA GLU A 69 -10.29 7.31 14.13
C GLU A 69 -9.91 7.08 12.66
N GLU A 70 -10.53 6.09 12.02
CA GLU A 70 -10.16 5.66 10.67
C GLU A 70 -8.66 5.33 10.51
N SER A 71 -8.07 4.68 11.53
CA SER A 71 -6.63 4.35 11.62
C SER A 71 -5.99 3.78 10.34
N ASN A 72 -6.76 3.06 9.51
CA ASN A 72 -6.31 2.50 8.24
C ASN A 72 -5.84 3.57 7.24
N GLN A 73 -6.41 4.78 7.26
CA GLN A 73 -6.00 5.90 6.39
C GLN A 73 -4.57 6.38 6.67
N TYR A 74 -4.08 6.12 7.88
CA TYR A 74 -2.76 6.52 8.35
C TYR A 74 -1.73 5.39 8.32
N ILE A 75 -2.11 4.22 7.79
CA ILE A 75 -1.22 3.10 7.55
C ILE A 75 -0.72 3.19 6.11
N PHE A 76 0.59 3.27 5.95
CA PHE A 76 1.21 3.24 4.63
C PHE A 76 1.82 1.87 4.37
N GLU A 77 1.22 1.16 3.41
CA GLU A 77 1.67 -0.13 2.93
C GLU A 77 2.66 0.04 1.77
N TYR A 78 3.76 -0.73 1.81
CA TYR A 78 4.73 -0.73 0.73
C TYR A 78 5.37 -2.10 0.55
N TRP A 79 5.71 -2.43 -0.70
CA TRP A 79 6.16 -3.75 -1.09
C TRP A 79 7.66 -3.79 -1.31
N ARG A 80 8.27 -4.91 -0.94
CA ARG A 80 9.72 -5.04 -0.93
C ARG A 80 10.21 -6.42 -1.35
N ASP A 81 11.48 -6.41 -1.72
CA ASP A 81 12.28 -7.57 -2.09
C ASP A 81 11.62 -8.31 -3.27
N SER A 82 12.02 -7.95 -4.49
CA SER A 82 11.46 -8.54 -5.72
C SER A 82 11.50 -10.07 -5.66
N SER A 83 10.40 -10.70 -6.09
CA SER A 83 10.31 -12.14 -6.22
C SER A 83 11.08 -12.69 -7.43
N GLY A 84 11.41 -11.83 -8.40
CA GLY A 84 11.83 -12.21 -9.75
C GLY A 84 10.67 -12.43 -10.72
N ASN A 85 9.42 -12.51 -10.23
CA ASN A 85 8.23 -12.57 -11.07
C ASN A 85 7.71 -11.16 -11.33
N ASN A 86 7.24 -10.92 -12.56
CA ASN A 86 6.59 -9.65 -12.91
C ASN A 86 5.28 -9.87 -13.70
N PRO A 87 4.26 -10.50 -13.09
CA PRO A 87 2.96 -10.65 -13.74
C PRO A 87 2.34 -9.28 -14.02
N SER A 88 1.66 -9.15 -15.15
CA SER A 88 0.85 -7.96 -15.44
C SER A 88 -0.27 -7.84 -14.39
N ILE A 89 -0.47 -6.64 -13.87
CA ILE A 89 -1.62 -6.32 -13.02
C ILE A 89 -2.71 -5.80 -13.98
N PRO A 90 -3.91 -6.42 -14.03
CA PRO A 90 -4.99 -5.91 -14.86
C PRO A 90 -5.37 -4.49 -14.46
N ASP A 91 -5.78 -3.66 -15.43
CA ASP A 91 -6.38 -2.34 -15.17
C ASP A 91 -5.54 -1.45 -14.23
N GLU A 92 -4.22 -1.38 -14.42
CA GLU A 92 -3.31 -0.60 -13.55
C GLU A 92 -3.74 0.88 -13.45
N ASN A 93 -4.19 1.28 -12.26
CA ASN A 93 -4.49 2.67 -11.95
C ASN A 93 -3.29 3.33 -11.28
N CYS A 94 -2.56 4.16 -12.02
CA CYS A 94 -1.32 4.77 -11.56
C CYS A 94 -1.22 6.26 -11.87
N GLY A 95 -0.69 7.02 -10.91
CA GLY A 95 -0.29 8.41 -11.07
C GLY A 95 1.22 8.58 -11.01
N ASN A 96 1.77 9.53 -11.76
CA ASN A 96 3.16 9.95 -11.62
C ASN A 96 3.29 11.05 -10.56
N TYR A 97 4.48 11.19 -9.98
CA TYR A 97 4.84 12.29 -9.08
C TYR A 97 6.34 12.61 -9.18
N ASP A 98 6.73 13.84 -8.87
CA ASP A 98 8.13 14.23 -8.78
C ASP A 98 8.74 13.88 -7.42
N LYS A 99 9.52 12.80 -7.43
CA LYS A 99 10.22 12.30 -6.25
C LYS A 99 11.29 13.26 -5.69
N ASN A 100 11.75 14.22 -6.48
CA ASN A 100 12.72 15.22 -6.04
C ASN A 100 12.06 16.40 -5.32
N ASN A 101 10.74 16.54 -5.46
CA ASN A 101 9.95 17.64 -4.90
C ASN A 101 9.09 17.21 -3.70
N LEU A 102 9.43 16.09 -3.07
CA LEU A 102 8.66 15.56 -1.96
C LEU A 102 8.79 16.42 -0.70
N THR A 103 7.67 16.86 -0.12
CA THR A 103 7.61 17.60 1.14
C THR A 103 6.87 16.81 2.21
N VAL A 104 7.22 17.05 3.48
CA VAL A 104 6.50 16.53 4.65
C VAL A 104 5.83 17.73 5.31
N GLU A 105 4.52 17.64 5.52
CA GLU A 105 3.72 18.74 6.05
C GLU A 105 2.89 18.26 7.24
N ASN A 106 2.83 19.09 8.29
CA ASN A 106 1.89 18.92 9.39
C ASN A 106 0.56 19.54 8.99
N MET A 107 -0.52 18.76 9.04
CA MET A 107 -1.87 19.23 8.67
C MET A 107 -2.53 20.07 9.77
N GLY A 108 -1.90 20.15 10.96
CA GLY A 108 -2.43 20.88 12.11
C GLY A 108 -3.46 20.07 12.89
N GLY A 109 -3.77 20.54 14.10
CA GLY A 109 -4.75 19.94 14.98
C GLY A 109 -4.58 18.42 15.16
N ASN A 110 -5.65 17.70 14.90
CA ASN A 110 -5.70 16.24 14.97
C ASN A 110 -5.72 15.60 13.57
N ASP A 111 -5.20 16.24 12.53
CA ASP A 111 -5.30 15.71 11.15
C ASP A 111 -4.03 14.96 10.71
N GLY A 112 -2.98 15.00 11.52
CA GLY A 112 -1.76 14.22 11.30
C GLY A 112 -0.79 14.88 10.32
N TRP A 113 -0.07 14.05 9.58
CA TRP A 113 1.03 14.44 8.71
C TRP A 113 0.82 13.86 7.32
N ARG A 114 1.36 14.54 6.31
CA ARG A 114 1.28 14.07 4.92
C ARG A 114 2.59 14.21 4.18
N VAL A 115 2.78 13.38 3.17
CA VAL A 115 3.80 13.57 2.14
C VAL A 115 3.13 14.05 0.85
N LEU A 116 3.65 15.12 0.26
CA LEU A 116 3.15 15.68 -1.00
C LEU A 116 4.22 15.70 -2.08
N ASP A 117 3.78 15.73 -3.34
CA ASP A 117 4.52 16.33 -4.45
C ASP A 117 3.91 17.71 -4.74
N HIS A 118 4.66 18.77 -4.49
CA HIS A 118 4.15 20.15 -4.50
C HIS A 118 2.90 20.30 -3.61
N ASN A 119 1.72 20.46 -4.21
CA ASN A 119 0.42 20.57 -3.52
C ASN A 119 -0.43 19.30 -3.66
N ASN A 120 0.08 18.23 -4.24
CA ASN A 120 -0.62 16.98 -4.45
C ASN A 120 -0.32 15.99 -3.31
N PRO A 121 -1.27 15.71 -2.39
CA PRO A 121 -1.06 14.75 -1.32
C PRO A 121 -0.87 13.33 -1.88
N LEU A 122 0.21 12.66 -1.49
CA LEU A 122 0.49 11.29 -1.90
C LEU A 122 0.05 10.28 -0.83
N GLN A 123 0.29 10.58 0.46
CA GLN A 123 0.01 9.68 1.58
C GLN A 123 -0.15 10.43 2.90
N LEU A 124 -1.09 9.97 3.73
CA LEU A 124 -1.32 10.42 5.12
C LEU A 124 -0.62 9.52 6.14
N PHE A 125 -0.24 10.11 7.27
CA PHE A 125 0.52 9.49 8.36
C PHE A 125 0.08 10.04 9.71
N ASN A 126 0.09 9.17 10.72
CA ASN A 126 -0.33 9.56 12.06
C ASN A 126 0.61 10.61 12.70
N ASN A 127 1.92 10.48 12.47
CA ASN A 127 2.96 11.28 13.09
C ASN A 127 4.07 11.64 12.10
N GLU A 128 4.91 12.60 12.49
CA GLU A 128 6.00 13.11 11.68
C GLU A 128 7.04 12.05 11.31
N SER A 129 7.36 11.16 12.23
CA SER A 129 8.37 10.11 12.02
C SER A 129 7.93 9.16 10.91
N ASP A 130 6.68 8.72 10.93
CA ASP A 130 6.10 7.90 9.87
C ASP A 130 6.05 8.65 8.53
N ALA A 131 5.72 9.94 8.52
CA ALA A 131 5.72 10.75 7.30
C ALA A 131 7.12 10.90 6.70
N ARG A 132 8.14 11.15 7.52
CA ARG A 132 9.54 11.20 7.09
C ARG A 132 10.00 9.86 6.54
N ASN A 133 9.63 8.75 7.19
CA ASN A 133 9.88 7.41 6.69
C ASN A 133 9.14 7.11 5.38
N GLY A 134 7.88 7.55 5.26
CA GLY A 134 7.09 7.45 4.04
C GLY A 134 7.72 8.18 2.87
N LYS A 135 8.25 9.39 3.10
CA LYS A 135 9.04 10.13 2.11
C LYS A 135 10.27 9.34 1.65
N LEU A 136 10.94 8.57 2.51
CA LEU A 136 12.07 7.72 2.10
C LEU A 136 11.65 6.60 1.13
N VAL A 137 10.45 6.05 1.31
CA VAL A 137 9.88 5.05 0.39
C VAL A 137 9.50 5.72 -0.93
N LEU A 138 8.73 6.81 -0.88
CA LEU A 138 8.29 7.54 -2.07
C LEU A 138 9.47 8.08 -2.89
N ALA A 139 10.54 8.56 -2.25
CA ALA A 139 11.73 9.05 -2.95
C ALA A 139 12.44 7.98 -3.82
N LYS A 140 12.11 6.69 -3.67
CA LYS A 140 12.67 5.61 -4.50
C LYS A 140 11.97 5.46 -5.84
N TYR A 141 10.72 5.92 -5.95
CA TYR A 141 9.86 5.71 -7.10
C TYR A 141 9.38 7.05 -7.65
N SER A 142 8.80 7.05 -8.85
CA SER A 142 8.19 8.26 -9.45
C SER A 142 6.77 8.01 -9.95
N LYS A 143 6.21 6.85 -9.58
CA LYS A 143 4.89 6.38 -9.97
C LYS A 143 4.29 5.62 -8.80
N ILE A 144 3.03 5.92 -8.48
CA ILE A 144 2.26 5.31 -7.40
C ILE A 144 0.99 4.73 -7.99
N CYS A 145 0.72 3.47 -7.71
CA CYS A 145 -0.42 2.74 -8.24
C CYS A 145 -1.34 2.27 -7.12
N ARG A 146 -2.62 2.10 -7.43
CA ARG A 146 -3.66 1.74 -6.46
C ARG A 146 -4.46 0.54 -6.94
N ILE A 147 -4.81 -0.34 -6.02
CA ILE A 147 -5.76 -1.44 -6.18
C ILE A 147 -6.86 -1.23 -5.16
N GLY A 148 -8.11 -1.29 -5.61
CA GLY A 148 -9.30 -1.04 -4.79
C GLY A 148 -9.95 0.28 -5.11
N ASP A 149 -11.18 0.41 -4.66
CA ASP A 149 -11.98 1.62 -4.80
C ASP A 149 -12.14 2.29 -3.42
N PRO A 150 -11.76 3.58 -3.27
CA PRO A 150 -11.96 4.31 -2.02
C PRO A 150 -13.44 4.45 -1.62
N ASP A 151 -14.40 4.34 -2.54
CA ASP A 151 -15.82 4.56 -2.27
C ASP A 151 -16.55 3.30 -1.74
N ASP A 152 -15.94 2.11 -1.87
CA ASP A 152 -16.56 0.82 -1.54
C ASP A 152 -16.34 0.36 -0.08
N ASN A 153 -16.04 1.28 0.84
CA ASN A 153 -15.57 0.96 2.21
C ASN A 153 -14.35 0.00 2.21
N GLY A 154 -13.64 -0.07 1.10
CA GLY A 154 -12.52 -0.98 0.86
C GLY A 154 -11.18 -0.37 1.26
N VAL A 155 -10.23 -1.21 1.64
CA VAL A 155 -8.84 -0.79 1.80
C VAL A 155 -8.25 -0.59 0.40
N VAL A 156 -7.77 0.62 0.11
CA VAL A 156 -6.99 0.90 -1.09
C VAL A 156 -5.54 0.51 -0.85
N VAL A 157 -5.07 -0.48 -1.61
CA VAL A 157 -3.69 -0.96 -1.54
C VAL A 157 -2.85 -0.15 -2.50
N THR A 158 -1.73 0.38 -2.00
CA THR A 158 -0.78 1.14 -2.81
C THR A 158 0.43 0.29 -3.17
N TYR A 159 0.94 0.46 -4.38
CA TYR A 159 2.20 -0.16 -4.81
C TYR A 159 2.97 0.73 -5.79
N PHE A 160 4.23 0.35 -6.02
CA PHE A 160 5.17 1.08 -6.86
C PHE A 160 5.73 0.13 -7.93
N PRO A 161 5.56 0.41 -9.23
CA PRO A 161 6.14 -0.36 -10.31
C PRO A 161 7.62 -0.02 -10.57
#